data_AF-A0A960RZQ0-F1
#
_entry.id   AF-A0A960RZQ0-F1
#
_cell.length_a   1.000
_cell.length_b   1.000
_cell.length_c   1.000
_cell.angle_alpha   90.00
_cell.angle_beta   90.00
_cell.angle_gamma   90.00
#
_symmetry.space_group_name_H-M   'P 1'
#
loop_
_entity.id
_entity.type
_entity.pdbx_description
1 polymer ?
#
loop_
_entity_poly.entity_id
_entity_poly.type
_entity_poly.pdbx_seq_one_letter_code
_entity_poly.pdbx_strand_id
1 'polypeptide(L)'
;MFEAFDKCLKSFDDALKKKEKGKFNKDDVKKIYEAAHELFDGRIELNNQQIHQLCDRWVEIAGDKLDKGAALRKLHGTSRAESIQSVLLSTL
;
A
#
# COMPACT_ATOMS: atom_id res chain seq x y z
N MET A 1 3.53 -15.30 -12.49
CA MET A 1 2.49 -14.30 -12.82
C MET A 1 1.80 -13.69 -11.57
N PHE A 2 2.15 -14.09 -10.33
CA PHE A 2 1.60 -13.50 -9.08
C PHE A 2 2.64 -12.74 -8.21
N GLU A 3 3.92 -12.74 -8.60
CA GLU A 3 5.02 -12.27 -7.74
C GLU A 3 4.94 -10.79 -7.34
N ALA A 4 4.50 -9.90 -8.24
CA ALA A 4 4.43 -8.47 -7.94
C ALA A 4 3.36 -8.14 -6.89
N PHE A 5 2.22 -8.83 -6.93
CA PHE A 5 1.17 -8.64 -5.93
C PHE A 5 1.65 -9.12 -4.56
N ASP A 6 2.21 -10.34 -4.50
CA ASP A 6 2.71 -10.92 -3.25
C ASP A 6 3.85 -10.08 -2.65
N LYS A 7 4.74 -9.53 -3.50
CA LYS A 7 5.80 -8.62 -3.08
C LYS A 7 5.25 -7.32 -2.51
N CYS A 8 4.21 -6.76 -3.14
CA CYS A 8 3.55 -5.54 -2.66
C CYS A 8 2.88 -5.81 -1.31
N LEU A 9 2.06 -6.87 -1.22
CA LEU A 9 1.36 -7.24 0.01
C LEU A 9 2.32 -7.54 1.15
N LYS A 10 3.42 -8.27 0.88
CA LYS A 10 4.47 -8.52 1.88
C LYS A 10 5.13 -7.24 2.38
N SER A 11 5.35 -6.26 1.51
CA SER A 11 5.93 -4.96 1.91
C SER A 11 5.00 -4.20 2.85
N PHE A 12 3.68 -4.30 2.64
CA PHE A 12 2.68 -3.79 3.57
C PHE A 12 2.69 -4.54 4.91
N ASP A 13 2.69 -5.87 4.90
CA ASP A 13 2.68 -6.68 6.12
C ASP A 13 3.95 -6.47 6.97
N ASP A 14 5.12 -6.32 6.33
CA ASP A 14 6.38 -6.03 7.03
C ASP A 14 6.37 -4.62 7.65
N ALA A 15 5.78 -3.64 6.97
CA ALA A 15 5.60 -2.30 7.50
C ALA A 15 4.61 -2.25 8.67
N LEU A 16 3.52 -3.02 8.62
CA LEU A 16 2.57 -3.17 9.74
C LEU A 16 3.27 -3.68 10.99
N LYS A 17 4.02 -4.78 10.88
CA LYS A 17 4.82 -5.35 11.99
C LYS A 17 5.80 -4.35 12.58
N LYS A 18 6.34 -3.43 11.76
CA LYS A 18 7.22 -2.36 12.23
C LYS A 18 6.46 -1.22 12.87
N LYS A 19 5.29 -0.87 12.35
CA LYS A 19 4.41 0.17 12.91
C LYS A 19 3.95 -0.22 14.32
N GLU A 20 3.54 -1.47 14.53
CA GLU A 20 3.18 -2.01 15.86
C GLU A 20 4.33 -1.90 16.88
N LYS A 21 5.58 -1.93 16.40
CA LYS A 21 6.80 -1.80 17.21
C LYS A 21 7.30 -0.35 17.33
N GLY A 22 6.59 0.63 16.78
CA GLY A 22 7.01 2.03 16.74
C GLY A 22 8.26 2.30 15.88
N LYS A 23 8.54 1.42 14.90
CA LYS A 23 9.75 1.46 14.05
C LYS A 23 9.46 1.75 12.57
N PHE A 24 8.23 2.09 12.23
CA PHE A 24 7.85 2.46 10.87
C PHE A 24 8.50 3.78 10.46
N ASN A 25 9.14 3.81 9.29
CA ASN A 25 9.92 4.97 8.87
C ASN A 25 9.85 5.22 7.35
N LYS A 26 10.58 6.24 6.87
CA LYS A 26 10.60 6.64 5.45
C LYS A 26 11.10 5.53 4.52
N ASP A 27 12.00 4.66 4.97
CA ASP A 27 12.52 3.55 4.15
C ASP A 27 11.44 2.47 3.94
N ASP A 28 10.57 2.26 4.92
CA ASP A 28 9.43 1.35 4.78
C ASP A 28 8.42 1.89 3.77
N VAL A 29 8.15 3.20 3.81
CA VAL A 29 7.30 3.87 2.80
C VAL A 29 7.90 3.73 1.41
N LYS A 30 9.22 3.91 1.27
CA LYS A 30 9.92 3.75 -0.01
C LYS A 30 9.79 2.32 -0.56
N LYS A 31 9.93 1.29 0.28
CA LYS A 31 9.77 -0.11 -0.13
C LYS A 31 8.35 -0.41 -0.60
N ILE A 32 7.34 0.08 0.11
CA ILE A 32 5.94 -0.05 -0.30
C ILE A 32 5.73 0.65 -1.66
N TYR A 33 6.25 1.87 -1.83
CA TYR A 33 6.14 2.62 -3.08
C TYR A 33 6.76 1.86 -4.25
N GLU A 34 7.98 1.34 -4.11
CA GLU A 34 8.66 0.59 -5.17
C GLU A 34 7.87 -0.68 -5.55
N ALA A 35 7.38 -1.43 -4.57
CA ALA A 35 6.58 -2.63 -4.82
C ALA A 35 5.19 -2.31 -5.43
N ALA A 36 4.55 -1.22 -4.99
CA ALA A 36 3.29 -0.75 -5.56
C ALA A 36 3.48 -0.24 -7.00
N HIS A 37 4.58 0.49 -7.26
CA HIS A 37 4.90 0.96 -8.60
C HIS A 37 5.10 -0.21 -9.56
N GLU A 38 5.89 -1.23 -9.17
CA GLU A 38 6.05 -2.45 -9.96
C GLU A 38 4.72 -3.17 -10.23
N LEU A 39 3.85 -3.28 -9.22
CA LEU A 39 2.54 -3.90 -9.35
C LEU A 39 1.63 -3.18 -10.34
N PHE A 40 1.55 -1.86 -10.24
CA PHE A 40 0.58 -1.05 -11.01
C PHE A 40 1.09 -0.65 -12.40
N ASP A 41 2.41 -0.54 -12.59
CA ASP A 41 3.04 -0.24 -13.89
C ASP A 41 3.06 -1.46 -14.81
N GLY A 42 3.16 -2.67 -14.24
CA GLY A 42 3.10 -3.94 -14.97
C GLY A 42 1.75 -4.24 -15.66
N ARG A 43 0.78 -3.30 -15.62
CA ARG A 43 -0.59 -3.44 -16.12
C ARG A 43 -1.29 -4.72 -15.63
N ILE A 44 -0.94 -5.16 -14.42
CA ILE A 44 -1.58 -6.32 -13.79
C ILE A 44 -2.99 -5.90 -13.37
N GLU A 45 -3.99 -6.61 -13.86
CA GLU A 45 -5.36 -6.48 -13.38
C GLU A 45 -5.47 -7.20 -12.03
N LEU A 46 -5.77 -6.44 -10.99
CA LEU A 46 -6.08 -6.99 -9.68
C LEU A 46 -7.57 -7.33 -9.61
N ASN A 47 -7.87 -8.52 -9.10
CA ASN A 47 -9.25 -8.84 -8.77
C ASN A 47 -9.72 -8.08 -7.51
N ASN A 48 -11.02 -8.06 -7.27
CA ASN A 48 -11.59 -7.33 -6.13
C ASN A 48 -11.02 -7.80 -4.79
N GLN A 49 -10.75 -9.10 -4.62
CA GLN A 49 -10.18 -9.63 -3.38
C GLN A 49 -8.78 -9.07 -3.12
N GLN A 50 -7.93 -8.99 -4.15
CA GLN A 50 -6.58 -8.43 -4.08
C GLN A 50 -6.61 -6.92 -3.78
N ILE A 51 -7.52 -6.18 -4.42
CA ILE A 51 -7.71 -4.75 -4.14
C ILE A 51 -8.11 -4.54 -2.68
N HIS A 52 -9.06 -5.34 -2.17
CA HIS A 52 -9.47 -5.26 -0.77
C HIS A 52 -8.34 -5.61 0.20
N GLN A 53 -7.50 -6.61 -0.11
CA GLN A 53 -6.34 -6.94 0.71
C GLN A 53 -5.36 -5.77 0.83
N LEU A 54 -4.98 -5.14 -0.29
CA LEU A 54 -4.12 -3.96 -0.29
C LEU A 54 -4.78 -2.79 0.45
N CYS A 55 -6.07 -2.58 0.23
CA CYS A 55 -6.84 -1.54 0.88
C CYS A 55 -6.81 -1.68 2.41
N ASP A 56 -7.06 -2.88 2.93
CA ASP A 56 -7.11 -3.11 4.37
C ASP A 56 -5.76 -2.84 5.03
N ARG A 57 -4.65 -3.33 4.43
CA ARG A 57 -3.31 -3.06 4.96
C ARG A 57 -2.96 -1.58 4.89
N TRP A 58 -3.29 -0.93 3.78
CA TRP A 58 -2.97 0.48 3.59
C TRP A 58 -3.71 1.35 4.61
N VAL A 59 -5.00 1.10 4.85
CA VAL A 59 -5.79 1.80 5.87
C VAL A 59 -5.21 1.56 7.26
N GLU A 60 -4.79 0.33 7.58
CA GLU A 60 -4.22 -0.01 8.88
C GLU A 60 -2.88 0.70 9.14
N ILE A 61 -2.00 0.80 8.13
CA ILE A 61 -0.77 1.61 8.23
C ILE A 61 -1.10 3.11 8.23
N ALA A 62 -2.15 3.56 7.54
CA ALA A 62 -2.50 4.98 7.50
C ALA A 62 -3.22 5.47 8.78
N GLY A 63 -3.90 4.60 9.51
CA GLY A 63 -4.65 4.97 10.71
C GLY A 63 -5.75 6.00 10.41
N ASP A 64 -5.78 7.10 11.17
CA ASP A 64 -6.75 8.20 11.02
C ASP A 64 -6.58 9.00 9.72
N LYS A 65 -5.47 8.82 9.00
CA LYS A 65 -5.16 9.58 7.77
C LYS A 65 -5.91 9.09 6.53
N LEU A 66 -6.52 7.91 6.58
CA LEU A 66 -7.19 7.33 5.42
C LEU A 66 -8.31 6.38 5.85
N ASP A 67 -9.53 6.64 5.39
CA ASP A 67 -10.63 5.69 5.51
C ASP A 67 -10.67 4.69 4.35
N LYS A 68 -11.35 3.56 4.56
CA LYS A 68 -11.49 2.48 3.58
C LYS A 68 -12.14 2.91 2.26
N GLY A 69 -13.12 3.82 2.29
CA GLY A 69 -13.77 4.33 1.09
C GLY A 69 -12.83 5.21 0.25
N ALA A 70 -12.06 6.09 0.90
CA ALA A 70 -11.03 6.89 0.24
C ALA A 70 -9.90 6.02 -0.32
N ALA A 71 -9.45 5.00 0.41
CA ALA A 71 -8.45 4.04 -0.03
C ALA A 71 -8.87 3.30 -1.31
N LEU A 72 -10.09 2.73 -1.32
CA LEU A 72 -10.63 2.05 -2.51
C LEU A 72 -10.70 2.98 -3.72
N ARG A 73 -11.24 4.21 -3.56
CA ARG A 73 -11.29 5.19 -4.65
C ARG A 73 -9.90 5.49 -5.23
N LYS A 74 -8.88 5.62 -4.38
CA LYS A 74 -7.49 5.85 -4.81
C LYS A 74 -6.91 4.63 -5.53
N LEU A 75 -7.18 3.41 -5.05
CA LEU A 75 -6.72 2.16 -5.67
C LEU A 75 -7.37 1.87 -7.04
N HIS A 76 -8.56 2.43 -7.30
CA HIS A 76 -9.19 2.40 -8.62
C HIS A 76 -8.75 3.55 -9.56
N GLY A 77 -7.93 4.49 -9.07
CA GLY A 77 -7.40 5.60 -9.85
C GLY A 77 -6.16 5.26 -10.68
N THR A 78 -5.51 6.28 -11.24
CA THR A 78 -4.32 6.15 -12.09
C THR A 78 -3.00 6.31 -11.33
N SER A 79 -2.92 7.23 -10.36
CA SER A 79 -1.73 7.51 -9.55
C SER A 79 -1.71 6.72 -8.22
N ARG A 80 -1.80 5.39 -8.34
CA ARG A 80 -2.02 4.48 -7.21
C ARG A 80 -0.82 4.43 -6.27
N ALA A 81 0.38 4.20 -6.81
CA ALA A 81 1.61 4.11 -6.03
C ALA A 81 1.94 5.44 -5.33
N GLU A 82 1.78 6.56 -6.04
CA GLU A 82 2.01 7.92 -5.54
C GLU A 82 1.01 8.27 -4.43
N SER A 83 -0.25 7.86 -4.60
CA SER A 83 -1.27 8.04 -3.56
C SER A 83 -0.91 7.28 -2.28
N ILE A 84 -0.45 6.03 -2.41
CA ILE A 84 0.02 5.21 -1.29
C ILE A 84 1.18 5.93 -0.60
N GLN A 85 2.21 6.31 -1.34
CA GLN A 85 3.39 6.97 -0.80
C GLN A 85 3.02 8.28 -0.07
N SER A 86 2.22 9.13 -0.70
CA SER A 86 1.83 10.43 -0.14
C SER A 86 1.09 10.28 1.19
N VAL A 87 0.12 9.36 1.27
CA VAL A 87 -0.60 9.11 2.51
C VAL A 87 0.32 8.56 3.58
N LEU A 88 1.14 7.55 3.27
CA LEU A 88 2.02 6.94 4.25
C LEU A 88 3.09 7.91 4.77
N LEU A 89 3.63 8.79 3.92
CA LEU A 89 4.54 9.84 4.37
C LEU A 89 3.88 10.83 5.34
N SER A 90 2.56 11.06 5.24
CA SER A 90 1.82 11.92 6.16
C SER A 90 1.54 11.29 7.54
N THR A 91 1.91 10.02 7.72
CA THR A 91 1.71 9.25 8.96
C THR A 91 2.97 9.17 9.82
N LEU A 92 4.10 9.66 9.29
CA LEU A 92 5.40 9.76 9.96
C LEU A 92 5.55 11.11 10.65
#